data_AF-A0A653WWS4-F1
#
_entry.id   AF-A0A653WWS4-F1
#
_cell.length_a   1.000
_cell.length_b   1.000
_cell.length_c   1.000
_cell.angle_alpha   90.00
_cell.angle_beta   90.00
_cell.angle_gamma   90.00
#
_symmetry.space_group_name_H-M   'P 1'
#
loop_
_entity.id
_entity.type
_entity.pdbx_description
1 polymer ?
#
loop_
_entity_poly.entity_id
_entity_poly.type
_entity_poly.pdbx_seq_one_letter_code
_entity_poly.pdbx_strand_id
1 'polypeptide(L)'
;MTQMKHILLATIFLCSLSALCQTDNITTQLYDTYENYKESTIGKRRIKHADIQPLIAEISANKTFKVSTVGKSIGGKDLSLISIGSGDTNVFLWSQMHGDESTATQAIFDILNFFESPDFSKEKEEILANLTVHFLPMLNPDGAELYQRRNLLGVDINRDALRLQSPESQTLKRVRDSLDADFGFNLHDQSTYYNAERTEKPATISYLAPAYNYKKDINETRGNAMKIIVFMNEILQKYAPGQVGRYNDDFEPRAFGDNIQKWGTSTILIESGGYPEDTEKQEIRKLNYVSILSAIYTIAKKSYENIAIEEYEKIPENDRKLFDLKIVGATYKLKGNNYIIDLGMNQIEVDYPDHKSFWYSSRMLDQGDLSTYYGYETLDASGYTIKQAKAYPKTLNSFEEVKALNFKDVLKQGYGYIRLSSFPSKHINSPFPVHLIGEKYKVPELNLMPGINPTFFLEKAGVIEYAIINGFLVNLKENTINVPNGMIFR
;
A
#
# COMPACT_ATOMS: atom_id res chain seq x y z
N MET A 1 15.75 -62.06 66.50
CA MET A 1 15.27 -62.47 65.18
C MET A 1 14.08 -61.63 64.80
N THR A 2 14.27 -60.55 64.03
CA THR A 2 13.44 -60.14 62.88
C THR A 2 13.96 -58.83 62.33
N GLN A 3 14.03 -58.80 61.00
CA GLN A 3 14.61 -57.78 60.14
C GLN A 3 13.77 -56.48 60.15
N MET A 4 14.41 -55.32 60.12
CA MET A 4 13.83 -54.14 59.48
C MET A 4 14.85 -53.49 58.55
N LYS A 5 14.44 -53.43 57.29
CA LYS A 5 15.18 -53.03 56.10
C LYS A 5 15.38 -51.51 56.07
N HIS A 6 16.59 -51.09 55.72
CA HIS A 6 16.88 -49.73 55.27
C HIS A 6 16.24 -49.53 53.88
N ILE A 7 15.32 -48.58 53.77
CA ILE A 7 14.84 -48.06 52.49
C ILE A 7 15.55 -46.73 52.25
N LEU A 8 16.53 -46.77 51.35
CA LEU A 8 17.18 -45.60 50.77
C LEU A 8 16.27 -45.10 49.65
N LEU A 9 15.61 -43.96 49.84
CA LEU A 9 14.91 -43.27 48.74
C LEU A 9 15.97 -42.61 47.85
N ALA A 10 16.31 -43.25 46.74
CA ALA A 10 17.03 -42.62 45.64
C ALA A 10 16.01 -41.88 44.77
N THR A 11 15.94 -40.56 44.92
CA THR A 11 15.26 -39.67 43.97
C THR A 11 16.07 -39.65 42.68
N ILE A 12 15.65 -40.47 41.71
CA ILE A 12 16.12 -40.38 40.33
C ILE A 12 15.54 -39.08 39.76
N PHE A 13 16.38 -38.06 39.67
CA PHE A 13 16.09 -36.85 38.91
C PHE A 13 16.15 -37.24 37.42
N LEU A 14 15.03 -37.64 36.84
CA LEU A 14 14.88 -37.70 35.39
C LEU A 14 14.95 -36.26 34.88
N CYS A 15 16.14 -35.81 34.48
CA CYS A 15 16.28 -34.73 33.52
C CYS A 15 15.69 -35.23 32.19
N SER A 16 14.38 -35.11 32.04
CA SER A 16 13.78 -35.02 30.72
C SER A 16 14.33 -33.77 30.06
N LEU A 17 15.40 -33.91 29.26
CA LEU A 17 15.64 -33.00 28.16
C LEU A 17 14.40 -33.11 27.26
N SER A 18 13.42 -32.26 27.52
CA SER A 18 12.50 -31.81 26.50
C SER A 18 13.37 -31.14 25.44
N ALA A 19 13.78 -31.94 24.45
CA ALA A 19 14.09 -31.44 23.13
C ALA A 19 12.85 -30.65 22.71
N LEU A 20 12.91 -29.34 22.90
CA LEU A 20 12.04 -28.40 22.23
C LEU A 20 12.25 -28.68 20.75
N CYS A 21 11.34 -29.47 20.18
CA CYS A 21 11.15 -29.51 18.74
C CYS A 21 10.64 -28.10 18.40
N GLN A 22 11.56 -27.17 18.18
CA GLN A 22 11.26 -25.94 17.46
C GLN A 22 10.88 -26.41 16.06
N THR A 23 9.60 -26.66 15.84
CA THR A 23 9.04 -26.57 14.50
C THR A 23 9.15 -25.09 14.13
N ASP A 24 10.31 -24.75 13.57
CA ASP A 24 10.53 -23.48 12.90
C ASP A 24 9.42 -23.31 11.86
N ASN A 25 8.49 -22.40 12.14
CA ASN A 25 7.42 -22.11 11.22
C ASN A 25 8.02 -21.25 10.09
N ILE A 26 8.20 -21.84 8.90
CA ILE A 26 8.70 -21.14 7.70
C ILE A 26 8.01 -19.79 7.51
N THR A 27 6.70 -19.67 7.77
CA THR A 27 5.98 -18.40 7.59
C THR A 27 6.50 -17.29 8.49
N THR A 28 6.99 -17.66 9.69
CA THR A 28 7.64 -16.70 10.59
C THR A 28 9.01 -16.31 10.08
N GLN A 29 9.80 -17.30 9.68
CA GLN A 29 11.14 -17.06 9.15
C GLN A 29 11.13 -16.19 7.90
N LEU A 30 10.13 -16.34 7.01
CA LEU A 30 9.95 -15.49 5.83
C LEU A 30 9.88 -14.00 6.19
N TYR A 31 9.20 -13.63 7.27
CA TYR A 31 9.12 -12.23 7.71
C TYR A 31 10.43 -11.75 8.35
N ASP A 32 11.04 -12.60 9.18
CA ASP A 32 12.23 -12.25 9.96
C ASP A 32 13.49 -12.13 9.08
N THR A 33 13.57 -12.91 8.00
CA THR A 33 14.72 -12.91 7.07
C THR A 33 14.51 -12.10 5.80
N TYR A 34 13.39 -11.39 5.66
CA TYR A 34 13.02 -10.64 4.45
C TYR A 34 14.14 -9.76 3.89
N GLU A 35 14.88 -9.05 4.75
CA GLU A 35 15.95 -8.13 4.32
C GLU A 35 17.08 -8.82 3.53
N ASN A 36 17.23 -10.15 3.66
CA ASN A 36 18.21 -10.92 2.88
C ASN A 36 17.81 -11.07 1.40
N TYR A 37 16.52 -10.93 1.08
CA TYR A 37 15.96 -11.17 -0.26
C TYR A 37 15.46 -9.89 -0.93
N LYS A 38 15.35 -8.80 -0.17
CA LYS A 38 14.88 -7.51 -0.68
C LYS A 38 15.76 -7.00 -1.81
N GLU A 39 15.17 -6.80 -2.99
CA GLU A 39 15.85 -6.20 -4.12
C GLU A 39 16.13 -4.71 -3.85
N SER A 40 17.42 -4.33 -3.89
CA SER A 40 17.91 -3.01 -3.48
C SER A 40 17.84 -1.92 -4.56
N THR A 41 17.78 -2.30 -5.83
CA THR A 41 17.80 -1.37 -6.97
C THR A 41 16.44 -0.72 -7.25
N ILE A 42 15.34 -1.32 -6.77
CA ILE A 42 13.98 -0.80 -6.89
C ILE A 42 13.41 -0.47 -5.50
N GLY A 43 13.65 0.74 -5.00
CA GLY A 43 13.21 1.19 -3.66
C GLY A 43 12.11 2.25 -3.65
N LYS A 44 11.62 2.67 -4.83
CA LYS A 44 10.54 3.66 -4.98
C LYS A 44 9.33 3.02 -5.64
N ARG A 45 8.12 3.44 -5.27
CA ARG A 45 6.88 2.87 -5.83
C ARG A 45 6.56 3.31 -7.27
N ARG A 46 7.37 4.17 -7.90
CA ARG A 46 7.16 4.60 -9.29
C ARG A 46 8.18 3.94 -10.23
N ILE A 47 8.29 2.62 -10.14
CA ILE A 47 9.16 1.83 -11.01
C ILE A 47 8.67 1.86 -12.46
N LYS A 48 9.62 1.85 -13.38
CA LYS A 48 9.40 1.87 -14.83
C LYS A 48 9.78 0.53 -15.43
N HIS A 49 9.37 0.30 -16.68
CA HIS A 49 9.70 -0.95 -17.37
C HIS A 49 11.21 -1.14 -17.48
N ALA A 50 11.93 -0.05 -17.75
CA ALA A 50 13.38 -0.02 -17.83
C ALA A 50 14.09 -0.37 -16.51
N ASP A 51 13.47 -0.06 -15.36
CA ASP A 51 14.09 -0.32 -14.05
C ASP A 51 14.12 -1.82 -13.73
N ILE A 52 13.17 -2.60 -14.26
CA ILE A 52 13.08 -4.05 -14.03
C ILE A 52 13.77 -4.90 -15.11
N GLN A 53 14.17 -4.33 -16.26
CA GLN A 53 14.83 -5.09 -17.32
C GLN A 53 16.18 -5.71 -16.89
N PRO A 54 17.06 -4.99 -16.14
CA PRO A 54 18.29 -5.59 -15.63
C PRO A 54 18.03 -6.81 -14.74
N LEU A 55 17.01 -6.74 -13.88
CA LEU A 55 16.62 -7.84 -12.98
C LEU A 55 16.13 -9.05 -13.77
N ILE A 56 15.29 -8.83 -14.79
CA ILE A 56 14.82 -9.92 -15.67
C ILE A 56 15.98 -10.56 -16.43
N ALA A 57 16.96 -9.76 -16.89
CA ALA A 57 18.14 -10.27 -17.60
C ALA A 57 19.03 -11.13 -16.70
N GLU A 58 19.22 -10.74 -15.44
CA GLU A 58 19.93 -11.52 -14.42
C GLU A 58 19.24 -12.86 -14.15
N ILE A 59 17.93 -12.83 -13.88
CA ILE A 59 17.12 -14.04 -13.69
C ILE A 59 17.17 -14.95 -14.94
N SER A 60 17.16 -14.36 -16.14
CA SER A 60 17.26 -15.13 -17.39
C SER A 60 18.62 -15.82 -17.58
N ALA A 61 19.69 -15.36 -16.93
CA ALA A 61 21.00 -16.02 -16.97
C ALA A 61 21.05 -17.24 -16.03
N ASN A 62 20.17 -17.31 -15.03
CA ASN A 62 20.06 -18.42 -14.11
C ASN A 62 19.19 -19.54 -14.71
N LYS A 63 19.78 -20.72 -14.93
CA LYS A 63 19.13 -21.87 -15.58
C LYS A 63 17.98 -22.49 -14.78
N THR A 64 17.85 -22.15 -13.50
CA THR A 64 16.74 -22.58 -12.65
C THR A 64 15.43 -21.94 -13.09
N PHE A 65 15.51 -20.75 -13.70
CA PHE A 65 14.35 -20.02 -14.20
C PHE A 65 14.20 -20.18 -15.70
N LYS A 66 12.95 -20.21 -16.16
CA LYS A 66 12.58 -20.10 -17.57
C LYS A 66 11.96 -18.72 -17.80
N VAL A 67 12.67 -17.87 -18.52
CA VAL A 67 12.19 -16.53 -18.90
C VAL A 67 11.78 -16.54 -20.36
N SER A 68 10.61 -15.99 -20.66
CA SER A 68 10.11 -15.87 -22.03
C SER A 68 9.35 -14.55 -22.24
N THR A 69 9.56 -13.91 -23.38
CA THR A 69 8.68 -12.81 -23.81
C THR A 69 7.38 -13.39 -24.31
N VAL A 70 6.29 -13.11 -23.60
CA VAL A 70 4.96 -13.64 -23.91
C VAL A 70 4.08 -12.65 -24.65
N GLY A 71 4.47 -11.39 -24.79
CA GLY A 71 3.69 -10.40 -25.52
C GLY A 71 4.39 -9.06 -25.57
N LYS A 72 3.70 -8.07 -26.13
CA LYS A 72 4.11 -6.67 -26.13
C LYS A 72 2.93 -5.78 -25.75
N SER A 73 3.23 -4.70 -25.04
CA SER A 73 2.29 -3.60 -24.81
C SER A 73 2.01 -2.82 -26.10
N ILE A 74 1.03 -1.91 -26.07
CA ILE A 74 0.73 -1.01 -27.19
C ILE A 74 1.96 -0.21 -27.64
N GLY A 75 2.76 0.27 -26.69
CA GLY A 75 4.01 1.00 -26.91
C GLY A 75 5.19 0.10 -27.31
N GLY A 76 4.96 -1.20 -27.54
CA GLY A 76 5.96 -2.15 -28.04
C GLY A 76 6.92 -2.72 -26.99
N LYS A 77 6.72 -2.40 -25.70
CA LYS A 77 7.53 -2.92 -24.59
C LYS A 77 7.18 -4.38 -24.30
N ASP A 78 8.19 -5.19 -24.06
CA ASP A 78 8.06 -6.62 -23.84
C ASP A 78 7.36 -6.96 -22.52
N LEU A 79 6.50 -7.98 -22.58
CA LEU A 79 5.85 -8.59 -21.42
C LEU A 79 6.54 -9.93 -21.17
N SER A 80 7.19 -10.07 -20.01
CA SER A 80 8.02 -11.23 -19.67
C SER A 80 7.31 -12.16 -18.69
N LEU A 81 7.26 -13.45 -19.00
CA LEU A 81 6.83 -14.51 -18.10
C LEU A 81 8.06 -15.23 -17.56
N ILE A 82 8.20 -15.25 -16.24
CA ILE A 82 9.28 -15.94 -15.51
C ILE A 82 8.67 -17.15 -14.83
N SER A 83 9.23 -18.34 -15.05
CA SER A 83 8.72 -19.59 -14.49
C SER A 83 9.79 -20.35 -13.73
N ILE A 84 9.43 -21.01 -12.63
CA ILE A 84 10.30 -21.87 -11.84
C ILE A 84 9.52 -23.08 -11.32
N GLY A 85 10.18 -24.21 -11.17
CA GLY A 85 9.60 -25.45 -10.67
C GLY A 85 9.25 -26.43 -11.79
N SER A 86 8.76 -27.59 -11.36
CA SER A 86 8.49 -28.73 -12.25
C SER A 86 7.25 -29.53 -11.84
N GLY A 87 6.54 -29.08 -10.81
CA GLY A 87 5.35 -29.77 -10.35
C GLY A 87 4.12 -29.50 -11.20
N ASP A 88 3.14 -30.39 -11.11
CA ASP A 88 1.97 -30.40 -11.99
C ASP A 88 0.95 -29.29 -11.68
N THR A 89 1.01 -28.68 -10.49
CA THR A 89 0.10 -27.59 -10.11
C THR A 89 0.66 -26.24 -10.55
N ASN A 90 -0.06 -25.54 -11.41
CA ASN A 90 0.34 -24.25 -11.99
C ASN A 90 -0.18 -23.09 -11.14
N VAL A 91 0.75 -22.28 -10.63
CA VAL A 91 0.43 -21.06 -9.86
C VAL A 91 0.84 -19.84 -10.68
N PHE A 92 -0.13 -19.01 -11.08
CA PHE A 92 0.10 -17.86 -11.92
C PHE A 92 -0.11 -16.54 -11.18
N LEU A 93 0.92 -15.71 -11.11
CA LEU A 93 0.90 -14.39 -10.50
C LEU A 93 1.08 -13.32 -11.58
N TRP A 94 0.23 -12.29 -11.56
CA TRP A 94 0.40 -11.13 -12.41
C TRP A 94 0.23 -9.85 -11.60
N SER A 95 1.05 -8.86 -11.91
CA SER A 95 1.02 -7.55 -11.25
C SER A 95 0.97 -6.41 -12.25
N GLN A 96 0.58 -5.25 -11.73
CA GLN A 96 0.64 -3.96 -12.41
C GLN A 96 -0.09 -3.99 -13.76
N MET A 97 -1.28 -4.60 -13.76
CA MET A 97 -2.25 -4.42 -14.86
C MET A 97 -2.81 -3.01 -14.89
N HIS A 98 -2.82 -2.35 -13.74
CA HIS A 98 -2.87 -0.91 -13.63
C HIS A 98 -1.45 -0.38 -13.43
N GLY A 99 -1.05 0.63 -14.21
CA GLY A 99 0.34 1.07 -14.27
C GLY A 99 0.85 1.77 -13.01
N ASP A 100 -0.05 2.33 -12.19
CA ASP A 100 0.21 3.03 -10.93
C ASP A 100 0.29 2.11 -9.70
N GLU A 101 0.12 0.79 -9.87
CA GLU A 101 0.02 -0.21 -8.79
C GLU A 101 1.25 -1.13 -8.77
N SER A 102 2.38 -0.63 -8.28
CA SER A 102 3.70 -1.31 -8.42
C SER A 102 4.14 -2.13 -7.20
N THR A 103 3.41 -2.10 -6.09
CA THR A 103 3.86 -2.65 -4.81
C THR A 103 4.20 -4.13 -4.93
N ALA A 104 3.29 -4.90 -5.54
CA ALA A 104 3.48 -6.33 -5.71
C ALA A 104 4.51 -6.68 -6.79
N THR A 105 4.73 -5.82 -7.79
CA THR A 105 5.84 -6.00 -8.75
C THR A 105 7.18 -6.01 -8.04
N GLN A 106 7.39 -5.09 -7.08
CA GLN A 106 8.60 -5.08 -6.26
C GLN A 106 8.71 -6.35 -5.41
N ALA A 107 7.61 -6.79 -4.80
CA ALA A 107 7.58 -8.02 -4.01
C ALA A 107 7.88 -9.28 -4.85
N ILE A 108 7.45 -9.34 -6.13
CA ILE A 108 7.80 -10.43 -7.04
C ILE A 108 9.32 -10.57 -7.18
N PHE A 109 10.05 -9.47 -7.33
CA PHE A 109 11.52 -9.55 -7.40
C PHE A 109 12.16 -10.00 -6.08
N ASP A 110 11.59 -9.64 -4.93
CA ASP A 110 12.04 -10.18 -3.64
C ASP A 110 11.80 -11.71 -3.55
N ILE A 111 10.66 -12.18 -4.07
CA ILE A 111 10.32 -13.60 -4.13
C ILE A 111 11.28 -14.36 -5.07
N LEU A 112 11.63 -13.77 -6.22
CA LEU A 112 12.60 -14.35 -7.14
C LEU A 112 13.99 -14.48 -6.49
N ASN A 113 14.43 -13.45 -5.75
CA ASN A 113 15.67 -13.48 -4.97
C ASN A 113 15.63 -14.56 -3.87
N PHE A 114 14.49 -14.74 -3.19
CA PHE A 114 14.30 -15.86 -2.25
C PHE A 114 14.47 -17.22 -2.92
N PHE A 115 13.89 -17.42 -4.11
CA PHE A 115 14.05 -18.67 -4.84
C PHE A 115 15.49 -18.92 -5.29
N GLU A 116 16.21 -17.87 -5.70
CA GLU A 116 17.62 -17.95 -6.13
C GLU A 116 18.60 -18.21 -4.98
N SER A 117 18.29 -17.74 -3.77
CA SER A 117 19.15 -17.89 -2.60
C SER A 117 19.50 -19.37 -2.27
N PRO A 118 20.56 -19.65 -1.50
CA PRO A 118 20.84 -21.01 -1.02
C PRO A 118 19.97 -21.43 0.19
N ASP A 119 19.25 -20.50 0.81
CA ASP A 119 18.48 -20.71 2.04
C ASP A 119 17.20 -21.53 1.78
N PHE A 120 16.56 -22.05 2.84
CA PHE A 120 15.26 -22.75 2.76
C PHE A 120 15.22 -23.89 1.73
N SER A 121 16.33 -24.61 1.54
CA SER A 121 16.47 -25.60 0.47
C SER A 121 15.39 -26.68 0.51
N LYS A 122 15.05 -27.19 1.70
CA LYS A 122 14.02 -28.21 1.90
C LYS A 122 12.62 -27.70 1.51
N GLU A 123 12.26 -26.51 1.96
CA GLU A 123 10.94 -25.93 1.70
C GLU A 123 10.80 -25.51 0.23
N LYS A 124 11.87 -25.00 -0.39
CA LYS A 124 11.87 -24.71 -1.83
C LYS A 124 11.83 -25.97 -2.67
N GLU A 125 12.55 -27.02 -2.31
CA GLU A 125 12.44 -28.32 -2.99
C GLU A 125 11.01 -28.84 -2.95
N GLU A 126 10.36 -28.77 -1.79
CA GLU A 126 8.94 -29.13 -1.66
C GLU A 126 8.03 -28.28 -2.55
N ILE A 127 8.21 -26.95 -2.54
CA ILE A 127 7.43 -26.04 -3.37
C ILE A 127 7.60 -26.39 -4.85
N LEU A 128 8.84 -26.50 -5.32
CA LEU A 128 9.17 -26.64 -6.74
C LEU A 128 8.94 -28.06 -7.29
N ALA A 129 8.88 -29.07 -6.42
CA ALA A 129 8.48 -30.43 -6.78
C ALA A 129 6.96 -30.56 -6.97
N ASN A 130 6.16 -29.80 -6.23
CA ASN A 130 4.70 -29.86 -6.30
C ASN A 130 4.11 -28.79 -7.23
N LEU A 131 4.78 -27.65 -7.38
CA LEU A 131 4.29 -26.50 -8.12
C LEU A 131 5.21 -26.13 -9.29
N THR A 132 4.60 -25.58 -10.34
CA THR A 132 5.27 -24.69 -11.29
C THR A 132 4.70 -23.29 -11.09
N VAL A 133 5.56 -22.35 -10.69
CA VAL A 133 5.17 -20.98 -10.34
C VAL A 133 5.56 -20.04 -11.48
N HIS A 134 4.60 -19.23 -11.94
CA HIS A 134 4.72 -18.32 -13.07
C HIS A 134 4.46 -16.88 -12.64
N PHE A 135 5.37 -15.98 -12.98
CA PHE A 135 5.30 -14.56 -12.68
C PHE A 135 5.22 -13.75 -13.97
N LEU A 136 4.22 -12.87 -14.08
CA LEU A 136 4.14 -11.81 -15.08
C LEU A 136 4.28 -10.46 -14.34
N PRO A 137 5.53 -9.95 -14.13
CA PRO A 137 5.78 -8.89 -13.16
C PRO A 137 5.24 -7.51 -13.56
N MET A 138 4.94 -7.27 -14.83
CA MET A 138 4.43 -5.98 -15.27
C MET A 138 3.59 -6.15 -16.53
N LEU A 139 2.26 -6.23 -16.37
CA LEU A 139 1.35 -6.40 -17.50
C LEU A 139 1.14 -5.10 -18.30
N ASN A 140 1.12 -3.95 -17.63
CA ASN A 140 0.87 -2.64 -18.25
C ASN A 140 2.09 -1.70 -18.14
N PRO A 141 3.19 -1.99 -18.87
CA PRO A 141 4.39 -1.18 -18.81
C PRO A 141 4.19 0.23 -19.37
N ASP A 142 3.24 0.45 -20.29
CA ASP A 142 2.94 1.81 -20.78
C ASP A 142 2.23 2.67 -19.73
N GLY A 143 1.28 2.09 -18.99
CA GLY A 143 0.68 2.76 -17.83
C GLY A 143 1.72 3.06 -16.75
N ALA A 144 2.69 2.16 -16.55
CA ALA A 144 3.79 2.35 -15.59
C ALA A 144 4.65 3.56 -15.93
N GLU A 145 4.97 3.77 -17.21
CA GLU A 145 5.72 4.93 -17.67
C GLU A 145 5.04 6.25 -17.28
N LEU A 146 3.71 6.28 -17.38
CA LEU A 146 2.88 7.45 -17.09
C LEU A 146 2.33 7.49 -15.65
N TYR A 147 2.69 6.51 -14.81
CA TYR A 147 2.15 6.29 -13.47
C TYR A 147 0.62 6.45 -13.43
N GLN A 148 -0.07 5.68 -14.28
CA GLN A 148 -1.52 5.75 -14.42
C GLN A 148 -2.16 4.37 -14.49
N ARG A 149 -3.41 4.31 -14.05
CA ARG A 149 -4.23 3.09 -14.09
C ARG A 149 -4.39 2.45 -15.47
N ARG A 150 -4.60 3.24 -16.51
CA ARG A 150 -4.97 2.74 -17.85
C ARG A 150 -3.75 2.50 -18.73
N ASN A 151 -3.87 1.62 -19.72
CA ASN A 151 -2.83 1.46 -20.73
C ASN A 151 -2.79 2.66 -21.70
N LEU A 152 -1.91 2.61 -22.71
CA LEU A 152 -1.71 3.70 -23.65
C LEU A 152 -2.96 4.06 -24.49
N LEU A 153 -3.89 3.11 -24.68
CA LEU A 153 -5.16 3.34 -25.38
C LEU A 153 -6.23 3.96 -24.48
N GLY A 154 -5.97 4.11 -23.18
CA GLY A 154 -6.97 4.54 -22.20
C GLY A 154 -7.92 3.41 -21.77
N VAL A 155 -7.56 2.14 -22.02
CA VAL A 155 -8.32 0.98 -21.55
C VAL A 155 -7.89 0.66 -20.12
N ASP A 156 -8.88 0.49 -19.23
CA ASP A 156 -8.67 -0.21 -17.97
C ASP A 156 -8.63 -1.71 -18.31
N ILE A 157 -7.44 -2.31 -18.24
CA ILE A 157 -7.23 -3.71 -18.59
C ILE A 157 -8.12 -4.60 -17.70
N ASN A 158 -8.31 -4.25 -16.43
CA ASN A 158 -9.21 -4.96 -15.52
C ASN A 158 -10.70 -4.65 -15.76
N ARG A 159 -11.05 -4.12 -16.93
CA ARG A 159 -12.43 -3.98 -17.45
C ARG A 159 -12.56 -4.45 -18.90
N ASP A 160 -11.61 -5.26 -19.36
CA ASP A 160 -11.47 -5.68 -20.75
C ASP A 160 -11.45 -7.23 -20.93
N ALA A 161 -11.81 -8.01 -19.90
CA ALA A 161 -11.71 -9.47 -19.94
C ALA A 161 -12.67 -10.17 -20.92
N LEU A 162 -13.78 -9.51 -21.30
CA LEU A 162 -14.77 -10.07 -22.23
C LEU A 162 -14.41 -9.87 -23.70
N ARG A 163 -13.81 -8.73 -24.03
CA ARG A 163 -13.56 -8.34 -25.43
C ARG A 163 -12.08 -8.40 -25.81
N LEU A 164 -11.19 -8.34 -24.83
CA LEU A 164 -9.74 -8.41 -25.02
C LEU A 164 -9.28 -7.37 -26.06
N GLN A 165 -9.74 -6.13 -25.89
CA GLN A 165 -9.48 -5.05 -26.84
C GLN A 165 -8.01 -4.64 -26.88
N SER A 166 -7.28 -4.78 -25.77
CA SER A 166 -5.86 -4.42 -25.71
C SER A 166 -4.92 -5.63 -25.88
N PRO A 167 -3.70 -5.44 -26.42
CA PRO A 167 -2.72 -6.52 -26.55
C PRO A 167 -2.28 -7.07 -25.18
N GLU A 168 -2.30 -6.25 -24.13
CA GLU A 168 -2.04 -6.70 -22.75
C GLU A 168 -3.16 -7.65 -22.28
N SER A 169 -4.44 -7.28 -22.47
CA SER A 169 -5.59 -8.15 -22.16
C SER A 169 -5.52 -9.49 -22.90
N GLN A 170 -5.21 -9.46 -24.20
CA GLN A 170 -5.03 -10.68 -25.01
C GLN A 170 -3.89 -11.55 -24.51
N THR A 171 -2.77 -10.92 -24.11
CA THR A 171 -1.61 -11.62 -23.55
C THR A 171 -1.97 -12.29 -22.24
N LEU A 172 -2.60 -11.58 -21.30
CA LEU A 172 -3.01 -12.15 -20.01
C LEU A 172 -3.93 -13.36 -20.19
N LYS A 173 -4.95 -13.24 -21.04
CA LYS A 173 -5.85 -14.36 -21.35
C LYS A 173 -5.11 -15.55 -21.92
N ARG A 174 -4.29 -15.34 -22.95
CA ARG A 174 -3.56 -16.43 -23.62
C ARG A 174 -2.56 -17.12 -22.69
N VAL A 175 -1.85 -16.35 -21.85
CA VAL A 175 -0.93 -16.91 -20.86
C VAL A 175 -1.69 -17.80 -19.89
N ARG A 176 -2.74 -17.28 -19.24
CA ARG A 176 -3.58 -18.08 -18.33
C ARG A 176 -4.09 -19.36 -18.99
N ASP A 177 -4.62 -19.27 -20.21
CA ASP A 177 -5.14 -20.44 -20.92
C ASP A 177 -4.05 -21.45 -21.26
N SER A 178 -2.86 -20.98 -21.65
CA SER A 178 -1.74 -21.85 -22.01
C SER A 178 -1.14 -22.60 -20.82
N LEU A 179 -1.28 -22.03 -19.63
CA LEU A 179 -0.83 -22.65 -18.37
C LEU A 179 -1.89 -23.56 -17.75
N ASP A 180 -3.14 -23.43 -18.17
CA ASP A 180 -4.31 -24.01 -17.47
C ASP A 180 -4.22 -23.81 -15.95
N ALA A 181 -3.94 -22.57 -15.53
CA ALA A 181 -3.51 -22.28 -14.17
C ALA A 181 -4.53 -22.72 -13.10
N ASP A 182 -4.09 -23.53 -12.14
CA ASP A 182 -4.89 -24.01 -11.00
C ASP A 182 -5.16 -22.88 -9.99
N PHE A 183 -4.13 -22.05 -9.73
CA PHE A 183 -4.19 -20.92 -8.81
C PHE A 183 -3.74 -19.64 -9.49
N GLY A 184 -4.39 -18.53 -9.14
CA GLY A 184 -4.12 -17.21 -9.71
C GLY A 184 -3.97 -16.15 -8.63
N PHE A 185 -2.95 -15.30 -8.72
CA PHE A 185 -2.81 -14.12 -7.85
C PHE A 185 -2.96 -12.85 -8.69
N ASN A 186 -4.06 -12.14 -8.44
CA ASN A 186 -4.35 -10.84 -9.02
C ASN A 186 -3.80 -9.74 -8.09
N LEU A 187 -2.67 -9.16 -8.45
CA LEU A 187 -1.92 -8.29 -7.56
C LEU A 187 -2.14 -6.81 -7.90
N HIS A 188 -2.71 -6.08 -6.95
CA HIS A 188 -3.18 -4.70 -7.10
C HIS A 188 -2.74 -3.79 -5.93
N ASP A 189 -2.95 -2.50 -6.12
CA ASP A 189 -2.93 -1.49 -5.06
C ASP A 189 -4.32 -0.85 -4.93
N GLN A 190 -4.67 -0.47 -3.70
CA GLN A 190 -5.88 0.30 -3.40
C GLN A 190 -5.55 1.67 -2.81
N SER A 191 -6.57 2.50 -2.66
CA SER A 191 -6.45 3.79 -1.98
C SER A 191 -5.96 3.59 -0.54
N THR A 192 -5.03 4.44 -0.11
CA THR A 192 -4.55 4.50 1.28
C THR A 192 -5.64 4.94 2.28
N TYR A 193 -6.80 5.38 1.80
CA TYR A 193 -7.91 5.88 2.63
C TYR A 193 -8.91 4.79 3.04
N TYR A 194 -8.63 3.52 2.72
CA TYR A 194 -9.38 2.40 3.24
C TYR A 194 -8.88 2.01 4.65
N ASN A 195 -9.81 1.65 5.51
CA ASN A 195 -9.60 1.09 6.84
C ASN A 195 -10.35 -0.24 6.98
N ALA A 196 -9.89 -1.13 7.86
CA ALA A 196 -10.69 -2.30 8.22
C ALA A 196 -11.97 -1.82 8.94
N GLU A 197 -13.14 -2.34 8.54
CA GLU A 197 -14.45 -1.83 8.96
C GLU A 197 -14.52 -1.63 10.48
N ARG A 198 -15.04 -0.47 10.90
CA ARG A 198 -15.22 -0.08 12.32
C ARG A 198 -13.94 0.03 13.14
N THR A 199 -12.78 0.08 12.50
CA THR A 199 -11.50 0.34 13.15
C THR A 199 -10.79 1.52 12.52
N GLU A 200 -9.91 2.17 13.28
CA GLU A 200 -9.02 3.23 12.77
C GLU A 200 -7.83 2.69 11.96
N LYS A 201 -7.69 1.37 11.90
CA LYS A 201 -6.53 0.72 11.29
C LYS A 201 -6.67 0.73 9.77
N PRO A 202 -5.64 1.18 9.03
CA PRO A 202 -5.70 1.15 7.58
C PRO A 202 -5.86 -0.30 7.08
N ALA A 203 -6.58 -0.46 5.99
CA ALA A 203 -6.62 -1.73 5.27
C ALA A 203 -5.34 -1.85 4.44
N THR A 204 -4.22 -2.15 5.12
CA THR A 204 -2.89 -2.24 4.52
C THR A 204 -2.83 -3.32 3.46
N ILE A 205 -3.40 -4.49 3.76
CA ILE A 205 -3.63 -5.55 2.78
C ILE A 205 -5.12 -5.86 2.77
N SER A 206 -5.70 -6.00 1.58
CA SER A 206 -7.04 -6.56 1.47
C SER A 206 -7.06 -7.75 0.53
N TYR A 207 -7.88 -8.73 0.89
CA TYR A 207 -8.03 -9.94 0.11
C TYR A 207 -9.42 -10.04 -0.50
N LEU A 208 -9.51 -10.72 -1.64
CA LEU A 208 -10.78 -11.11 -2.24
C LEU A 208 -10.63 -12.45 -2.96
N ALA A 209 -11.58 -13.36 -2.72
CA ALA A 209 -11.85 -14.49 -3.60
C ALA A 209 -12.95 -14.05 -4.57
N PRO A 210 -12.61 -13.67 -5.82
CA PRO A 210 -13.55 -13.02 -6.72
C PRO A 210 -14.82 -13.85 -6.92
N ALA A 211 -15.96 -13.18 -7.06
CA ALA A 211 -17.17 -13.86 -7.50
C ALA A 211 -17.04 -14.29 -8.96
N TYR A 212 -17.66 -15.42 -9.33
CA TYR A 212 -17.74 -15.86 -10.73
C TYR A 212 -19.13 -15.66 -11.35
N ASN A 213 -20.09 -15.19 -10.55
CA ASN A 213 -21.45 -14.87 -10.96
C ASN A 213 -22.11 -13.86 -10.01
N TYR A 214 -23.25 -13.29 -10.43
CA TYR A 214 -24.00 -12.30 -9.64
C TYR A 214 -24.57 -12.82 -8.32
N LYS A 215 -24.79 -14.14 -8.19
CA LYS A 215 -25.29 -14.75 -6.95
C LYS A 215 -24.20 -14.90 -5.90
N LYS A 216 -22.94 -14.70 -6.27
CA LYS A 216 -21.77 -14.92 -5.42
C LYS A 216 -21.76 -16.37 -4.91
N ASP A 217 -22.10 -17.32 -5.77
CA ASP A 217 -22.05 -18.74 -5.42
C ASP A 217 -20.61 -19.14 -5.06
N ILE A 218 -20.45 -20.21 -4.26
CA ILE A 218 -19.15 -20.78 -3.89
C ILE A 218 -19.04 -22.16 -4.56
N ASN A 219 -18.14 -22.27 -5.53
CA ASN A 219 -17.71 -23.55 -6.10
C ASN A 219 -16.36 -23.95 -5.49
N GLU A 220 -15.81 -25.09 -5.92
CA GLU A 220 -14.53 -25.59 -5.43
C GLU A 220 -13.39 -24.57 -5.58
N THR A 221 -13.23 -23.98 -6.76
CA THR A 221 -12.12 -23.05 -7.02
C THR A 221 -12.23 -21.77 -6.19
N ARG A 222 -13.44 -21.24 -5.99
CA ARG A 222 -13.63 -20.05 -5.15
C ARG A 222 -13.44 -20.39 -3.68
N GLY A 223 -13.91 -21.56 -3.24
CA GLY A 223 -13.70 -22.08 -1.90
C GLY A 223 -12.22 -22.26 -1.58
N ASN A 224 -11.42 -22.78 -2.52
CA ASN A 224 -9.98 -22.91 -2.35
C ASN A 224 -9.30 -21.54 -2.17
N ALA A 225 -9.66 -20.55 -2.99
CA ALA A 225 -9.18 -19.18 -2.82
C ALA A 225 -9.53 -18.60 -1.45
N MET A 226 -10.78 -18.77 -0.98
CA MET A 226 -11.21 -18.33 0.36
C MET A 226 -10.39 -18.96 1.48
N LYS A 227 -10.15 -20.28 1.42
CA LYS A 227 -9.33 -21.01 2.40
C LYS A 227 -7.88 -20.52 2.44
N ILE A 228 -7.28 -20.27 1.27
CA ILE A 228 -5.92 -19.72 1.20
C ILE A 228 -5.89 -18.29 1.76
N ILE A 229 -6.92 -17.48 1.50
CA ILE A 229 -7.03 -16.13 2.09
C ILE A 229 -7.09 -16.19 3.62
N VAL A 230 -7.85 -17.13 4.19
CA VAL A 230 -7.89 -17.34 5.65
C VAL A 230 -6.48 -17.62 6.18
N PHE A 231 -5.74 -18.54 5.54
CA PHE A 231 -4.36 -18.84 5.91
C PHE A 231 -3.46 -17.60 5.85
N MET A 232 -3.51 -16.84 4.75
CA MET A 232 -2.70 -15.62 4.61
C MET A 232 -3.06 -14.56 5.67
N ASN A 233 -4.35 -14.37 5.95
CA ASN A 233 -4.82 -13.47 7.01
C ASN A 233 -4.26 -13.89 8.37
N GLU A 234 -4.34 -15.15 8.76
CA GLU A 234 -3.77 -15.65 10.03
C GLU A 234 -2.27 -15.34 10.17
N ILE A 235 -1.52 -15.43 9.08
CA ILE A 235 -0.10 -15.04 9.06
C ILE A 235 0.05 -13.52 9.21
N LEU A 236 -0.64 -12.73 8.40
CA LEU A 236 -0.49 -11.27 8.41
C LEU A 236 -0.99 -10.63 9.71
N GLN A 237 -1.95 -11.21 10.42
CA GLN A 237 -2.38 -10.71 11.74
C GLN A 237 -1.24 -10.67 12.76
N LYS A 238 -0.17 -11.45 12.58
CA LYS A 238 1.02 -11.41 13.45
C LYS A 238 1.88 -10.16 13.26
N TYR A 239 1.82 -9.56 12.07
CA TYR A 239 2.72 -8.47 11.65
C TYR A 239 1.98 -7.15 11.44
N ALA A 240 0.74 -7.23 10.95
CA ALA A 240 -0.14 -6.10 10.70
C ALA A 240 -1.52 -6.36 11.37
N PRO A 241 -1.57 -6.49 12.72
CA PRO A 241 -2.78 -6.87 13.44
C PRO A 241 -3.92 -5.88 13.20
N GLY A 242 -5.06 -6.38 12.70
CA GLY A 242 -6.24 -5.59 12.37
C GLY A 242 -6.10 -4.68 11.14
N GLN A 243 -5.03 -4.83 10.35
CA GLN A 243 -4.80 -4.07 9.12
C GLN A 243 -5.05 -4.92 7.85
N VAL A 244 -5.70 -6.08 8.01
CA VAL A 244 -6.15 -6.93 6.91
C VAL A 244 -7.65 -6.79 6.78
N GLY A 245 -8.13 -6.55 5.56
CA GLY A 245 -9.55 -6.46 5.24
C GLY A 245 -9.97 -7.32 4.06
N ARG A 246 -11.27 -7.36 3.79
CA ARG A 246 -11.87 -8.00 2.61
C ARG A 246 -12.36 -6.93 1.64
N TYR A 247 -11.93 -7.03 0.39
CA TYR A 247 -12.43 -6.15 -0.67
C TYR A 247 -13.85 -6.56 -1.09
N ASN A 248 -14.64 -5.60 -1.60
CA ASN A 248 -16.00 -5.87 -2.07
C ASN A 248 -15.98 -6.97 -3.16
N ASP A 249 -16.83 -7.99 -3.01
CA ASP A 249 -16.95 -9.15 -3.90
C ASP A 249 -18.09 -9.05 -4.94
N ASP A 250 -18.59 -7.84 -5.21
CA ASP A 250 -19.55 -7.56 -6.27
C ASP A 250 -19.01 -8.02 -7.61
N PHE A 251 -19.79 -8.87 -8.29
CA PHE A 251 -19.40 -9.44 -9.58
C PHE A 251 -19.34 -8.37 -10.67
N GLU A 252 -18.14 -8.13 -11.21
CA GLU A 252 -17.88 -7.28 -12.37
C GLU A 252 -17.52 -8.18 -13.57
N PRO A 253 -18.46 -8.45 -14.49
CA PRO A 253 -18.27 -9.43 -15.56
C PRO A 253 -17.17 -9.07 -16.55
N ARG A 254 -16.63 -7.84 -16.51
CA ARG A 254 -15.50 -7.41 -17.35
C ARG A 254 -14.14 -7.47 -16.65
N ALA A 255 -14.09 -7.74 -15.35
CA ALA A 255 -12.85 -7.83 -14.60
C ALA A 255 -12.12 -9.15 -14.88
N PHE A 256 -10.79 -9.10 -14.91
CA PHE A 256 -9.98 -10.29 -15.12
C PHE A 256 -10.00 -11.22 -13.92
N GLY A 257 -10.00 -10.70 -12.69
CA GLY A 257 -10.10 -11.53 -11.47
C GLY A 257 -11.32 -12.44 -11.50
N ASP A 258 -12.51 -11.86 -11.69
CA ASP A 258 -13.79 -12.57 -11.79
C ASP A 258 -13.84 -13.57 -12.95
N ASN A 259 -13.28 -13.19 -14.11
CA ASN A 259 -13.29 -14.08 -15.26
C ASN A 259 -12.28 -15.22 -15.15
N ILE A 260 -11.08 -14.99 -14.59
CA ILE A 260 -10.10 -16.05 -14.34
C ILE A 260 -10.64 -17.04 -13.30
N GLN A 261 -11.35 -16.54 -12.28
CA GLN A 261 -12.13 -17.37 -11.36
C GLN A 261 -13.17 -18.21 -12.09
N LYS A 262 -13.98 -17.57 -12.94
CA LYS A 262 -15.02 -18.21 -13.75
C LYS A 262 -14.47 -19.22 -14.75
N TRP A 263 -13.27 -19.02 -15.27
CA TRP A 263 -12.58 -19.92 -16.20
C TRP A 263 -11.95 -21.13 -15.52
N GLY A 264 -12.05 -21.24 -14.19
CA GLY A 264 -11.67 -22.44 -13.44
C GLY A 264 -10.40 -22.30 -12.61
N THR A 265 -9.84 -21.10 -12.47
CA THR A 265 -8.65 -20.86 -11.64
C THR A 265 -9.07 -20.42 -10.23
N SER A 266 -8.48 -20.98 -9.18
CA SER A 266 -8.66 -20.51 -7.80
C SER A 266 -7.97 -19.15 -7.64
N THR A 267 -8.72 -18.07 -7.82
CA THR A 267 -8.16 -16.72 -7.96
C THR A 267 -8.20 -15.98 -6.65
N ILE A 268 -7.07 -15.41 -6.26
CA ILE A 268 -6.86 -14.63 -5.05
C ILE A 268 -6.47 -13.24 -5.49
N LEU A 269 -7.23 -12.24 -5.08
CA LEU A 269 -6.88 -10.85 -5.29
C LEU A 269 -6.24 -10.31 -4.00
N ILE A 270 -5.11 -9.61 -4.17
CA ILE A 270 -4.42 -8.88 -3.09
C ILE A 270 -4.37 -7.40 -3.45
N GLU A 271 -4.97 -6.55 -2.61
CA GLU A 271 -4.91 -5.09 -2.71
C GLU A 271 -3.91 -4.52 -1.69
N SER A 272 -2.95 -3.73 -2.16
CA SER A 272 -1.96 -3.03 -1.34
C SER A 272 -2.42 -1.60 -1.03
N GLY A 273 -2.89 -1.37 0.19
CA GLY A 273 -3.43 -0.09 0.66
C GLY A 273 -2.39 0.88 1.19
N GLY A 274 -2.62 1.37 2.42
CA GLY A 274 -1.71 2.28 3.12
C GLY A 274 -1.16 1.68 4.41
N TYR A 275 -0.01 2.18 4.83
CA TYR A 275 0.64 1.88 6.10
C TYR A 275 1.27 3.17 6.64
N PRO A 276 1.22 3.43 7.95
CA PRO A 276 1.76 4.67 8.52
C PRO A 276 3.22 4.91 8.13
N GLU A 277 3.53 6.13 7.72
CA GLU A 277 4.89 6.57 7.32
C GLU A 277 5.55 5.79 6.17
N ASP A 278 4.79 4.99 5.41
CA ASP A 278 5.32 4.12 4.35
C ASP A 278 5.01 4.66 2.94
N THR A 279 5.49 5.87 2.64
CA THR A 279 5.20 6.54 1.35
C THR A 279 5.59 5.69 0.15
N GLU A 280 6.75 5.02 0.21
CA GLU A 280 7.26 4.19 -0.89
C GLU A 280 6.79 2.73 -0.80
N LYS A 281 5.83 2.42 0.09
CA LYS A 281 5.17 1.11 0.25
C LYS A 281 6.14 -0.06 0.53
N GLN A 282 7.22 0.19 1.25
CA GLN A 282 8.26 -0.80 1.53
C GLN A 282 7.84 -1.81 2.61
N GLU A 283 7.05 -1.40 3.61
CA GLU A 283 6.47 -2.35 4.57
C GLU A 283 5.37 -3.16 3.87
N ILE A 284 4.54 -2.53 3.04
CA ILE A 284 3.49 -3.23 2.29
C ILE A 284 4.09 -4.22 1.28
N ARG A 285 5.23 -3.89 0.66
CA ARG A 285 6.02 -4.80 -0.19
C ARG A 285 6.46 -6.04 0.60
N LYS A 286 6.99 -5.86 1.82
CA LYS A 286 7.34 -6.96 2.72
C LYS A 286 6.13 -7.84 3.06
N LEU A 287 4.98 -7.24 3.38
CA LEU A 287 3.76 -7.98 3.68
C LEU A 287 3.26 -8.78 2.46
N ASN A 288 3.37 -8.23 1.24
CA ASN A 288 3.10 -8.96 0.00
C ASN A 288 4.03 -10.17 -0.16
N TYR A 289 5.35 -9.98 0.03
CA TYR A 289 6.34 -11.06 -0.02
C TYR A 289 5.97 -12.21 0.93
N VAL A 290 5.69 -11.90 2.20
CA VAL A 290 5.34 -12.91 3.21
C VAL A 290 4.01 -13.58 2.90
N SER A 291 2.99 -12.80 2.52
CA SER A 291 1.67 -13.30 2.17
C SER A 291 1.71 -14.28 1.00
N ILE A 292 2.37 -13.89 -0.09
CA ILE A 292 2.42 -14.67 -1.33
C ILE A 292 3.22 -15.95 -1.13
N LEU A 293 4.40 -15.89 -0.49
CA LEU A 293 5.20 -17.10 -0.24
C LEU A 293 4.52 -18.05 0.74
N SER A 294 3.80 -17.54 1.75
CA SER A 294 2.99 -18.37 2.65
C SER A 294 1.86 -19.07 1.89
N ALA A 295 1.21 -18.36 0.96
CA ALA A 295 0.18 -18.94 0.09
C ALA A 295 0.75 -20.04 -0.82
N ILE A 296 1.87 -19.79 -1.49
CA ILE A 296 2.58 -20.77 -2.31
C ILE A 296 2.94 -22.01 -1.48
N TYR A 297 3.44 -21.83 -0.27
CA TYR A 297 3.80 -22.93 0.63
C TYR A 297 2.58 -23.78 1.03
N THR A 298 1.45 -23.16 1.41
CA THR A 298 0.25 -23.93 1.77
C THR A 298 -0.36 -24.64 0.57
N ILE A 299 -0.29 -24.06 -0.64
CA ILE A 299 -0.73 -24.69 -1.89
C ILE A 299 0.13 -25.94 -2.16
N ALA A 300 1.46 -25.83 -2.09
CA ALA A 300 2.38 -26.95 -2.29
C ALA A 300 2.11 -28.10 -1.31
N LYS A 301 1.81 -27.77 -0.05
CA LYS A 301 1.47 -28.75 0.99
C LYS A 301 0.02 -29.23 0.98
N LYS A 302 -0.84 -28.60 0.17
CA LYS A 302 -2.31 -28.75 0.21
C LYS A 302 -2.91 -28.57 1.62
N SER A 303 -2.19 -27.89 2.52
CA SER A 303 -2.62 -27.78 3.92
C SER A 303 -3.85 -26.88 4.07
N TYR A 304 -4.08 -25.97 3.11
CA TYR A 304 -5.26 -25.11 3.05
C TYR A 304 -6.57 -25.90 2.92
N GLU A 305 -6.56 -27.14 2.42
CA GLU A 305 -7.78 -27.94 2.20
C GLU A 305 -8.57 -28.16 3.50
N ASN A 306 -7.86 -28.22 4.63
CA ASN A 306 -8.41 -28.43 5.98
C ASN A 306 -8.96 -27.15 6.63
N ILE A 307 -8.83 -25.99 5.98
CA ILE A 307 -9.32 -24.71 6.50
C ILE A 307 -10.82 -24.58 6.23
N ALA A 308 -11.56 -24.11 7.24
CA ALA A 308 -12.99 -23.87 7.14
C ALA A 308 -13.28 -22.58 6.35
N ILE A 309 -14.26 -22.64 5.43
CA ILE A 309 -14.62 -21.49 4.58
C ILE A 309 -15.25 -20.38 5.41
N GLU A 310 -15.95 -20.72 6.49
CA GLU A 310 -16.66 -19.77 7.37
C GLU A 310 -15.72 -18.79 8.06
N GLU A 311 -14.42 -19.11 8.18
CA GLU A 311 -13.42 -18.19 8.72
C GLU A 311 -13.16 -17.01 7.78
N TYR A 312 -13.43 -17.15 6.48
CA TYR A 312 -13.28 -16.08 5.49
C TYR A 312 -14.20 -14.89 5.80
N GLU A 313 -15.45 -15.18 6.20
CA GLU A 313 -16.46 -14.15 6.53
C GLU A 313 -16.16 -13.42 7.85
N LYS A 314 -15.18 -13.89 8.63
CA LYS A 314 -14.74 -13.21 9.85
C LYS A 314 -13.69 -12.12 9.57
N ILE A 315 -13.11 -12.11 8.37
CA ILE A 315 -12.22 -11.05 7.93
C ILE A 315 -13.09 -9.81 7.70
N PRO A 316 -12.82 -8.67 8.37
CA PRO A 316 -13.65 -7.47 8.24
C PRO A 316 -13.60 -6.94 6.81
N GLU A 317 -14.69 -6.37 6.32
CA GLU A 317 -14.69 -5.66 5.04
C GLU A 317 -13.86 -4.37 5.10
N ASN A 318 -13.56 -3.80 3.94
CA ASN A 318 -12.99 -2.46 3.88
C ASN A 318 -14.08 -1.38 4.05
N ASP A 319 -13.74 -0.32 4.77
CA ASP A 319 -14.50 0.93 4.83
C ASP A 319 -13.60 2.09 4.38
N ARG A 320 -14.17 3.22 3.97
CA ARG A 320 -13.42 4.36 3.43
C ARG A 320 -13.57 5.60 4.30
N LYS A 321 -13.05 5.53 5.52
CA LYS A 321 -13.24 6.54 6.57
C LYS A 321 -11.94 7.11 7.13
N LEU A 322 -10.82 6.91 6.44
CA LEU A 322 -9.50 7.36 6.88
C LEU A 322 -9.08 8.65 6.18
N PHE A 323 -8.65 9.64 6.95
CA PHE A 323 -8.01 10.87 6.49
C PHE A 323 -6.50 10.81 6.72
N ASP A 324 -5.73 11.64 6.01
CA ASP A 324 -4.30 11.81 6.36
C ASP A 324 -4.16 12.56 7.70
N LEU A 325 -4.93 13.64 7.86
CA LEU A 325 -4.99 14.41 9.10
C LEU A 325 -6.45 14.65 9.53
N LYS A 326 -6.75 14.29 10.77
CA LYS A 326 -8.03 14.59 11.44
C LYS A 326 -7.80 15.57 12.60
N ILE A 327 -8.53 16.68 12.59
CA ILE A 327 -8.58 17.62 13.73
C ILE A 327 -9.92 17.42 14.43
N VAL A 328 -9.92 17.29 15.75
CA VAL A 328 -11.12 17.04 16.55
C VAL A 328 -11.42 18.22 17.47
N GLY A 329 -12.68 18.69 17.49
CA GLY A 329 -13.17 19.60 18.52
C GLY A 329 -12.61 21.04 18.49
N ALA A 330 -12.12 21.51 17.34
CA ALA A 330 -11.58 22.86 17.23
C ALA A 330 -12.68 23.93 17.23
N THR A 331 -12.43 25.09 17.85
CA THR A 331 -13.36 26.24 17.80
C THR A 331 -13.16 27.03 16.51
N TYR A 332 -14.18 27.06 15.65
CA TYR A 332 -14.25 27.90 14.45
C TYR A 332 -15.15 29.12 14.68
N LYS A 333 -14.60 30.33 14.48
CA LYS A 333 -15.37 31.58 14.61
C LYS A 333 -15.91 32.01 13.25
N LEU A 334 -17.23 32.05 13.12
CA LEU A 334 -17.90 32.43 11.88
C LEU A 334 -19.06 33.38 12.17
N LYS A 335 -19.07 34.54 11.51
CA LYS A 335 -20.10 35.58 11.65
C LYS A 335 -20.42 35.94 13.11
N GLY A 336 -19.38 36.07 13.95
CA GLY A 336 -19.50 36.44 15.36
C GLY A 336 -19.87 35.31 16.32
N ASN A 337 -20.14 34.10 15.82
CA ASN A 337 -20.46 32.93 16.64
C ASN A 337 -19.31 31.94 16.69
N ASN A 338 -19.24 31.14 17.76
CA ASN A 338 -18.30 30.05 17.93
C ASN A 338 -18.98 28.73 17.59
N TYR A 339 -18.32 27.90 16.80
CA TYR A 339 -18.74 26.54 16.46
C TYR A 339 -17.63 25.56 16.84
N ILE A 340 -18.00 24.39 17.35
CA ILE A 340 -17.06 23.28 17.54
C ILE A 340 -17.16 22.40 16.30
N ILE A 341 -16.02 22.07 15.69
CA ILE A 341 -15.97 21.35 14.43
C ILE A 341 -14.80 20.39 14.37
N ASP A 342 -15.02 19.22 13.76
CA ASP A 342 -13.97 18.31 13.33
C ASP A 342 -13.64 18.57 11.85
N LEU A 343 -12.38 18.37 11.47
CA LEU A 343 -11.89 18.60 10.11
C LEU A 343 -11.13 17.37 9.61
N GLY A 344 -11.48 16.87 8.44
CA GLY A 344 -10.81 15.74 7.78
C GLY A 344 -10.08 16.21 6.53
N MET A 345 -8.79 15.92 6.42
CA MET A 345 -7.91 16.43 5.35
C MET A 345 -7.13 15.29 4.71
N ASN A 346 -7.01 15.36 3.38
CA ASN A 346 -6.15 14.45 2.62
C ASN A 346 -5.05 15.21 1.89
N GLN A 347 -3.87 14.62 1.92
CA GLN A 347 -2.63 15.02 1.27
C GLN A 347 -2.64 14.44 -0.15
N ILE A 348 -3.40 15.07 -1.03
CA ILE A 348 -3.56 14.59 -2.42
C ILE A 348 -2.25 14.79 -3.19
N GLU A 349 -1.79 13.70 -3.80
CA GLU A 349 -0.61 13.72 -4.66
C GLU A 349 -0.92 14.31 -6.03
N VAL A 350 0.01 15.12 -6.51
CA VAL A 350 0.01 15.71 -7.85
C VAL A 350 1.30 15.32 -8.53
N ASP A 351 1.16 14.70 -9.69
CA ASP A 351 2.27 14.15 -10.43
C ASP A 351 3.21 15.23 -11.00
N TYR A 352 4.50 14.94 -11.02
CA TYR A 352 5.44 15.72 -11.82
C TYR A 352 5.47 15.20 -13.27
N PRO A 353 5.82 16.04 -14.26
CA PRO A 353 5.83 15.64 -15.67
C PRO A 353 6.74 14.46 -16.03
N ASP A 354 7.70 14.09 -15.18
CA ASP A 354 8.57 12.94 -15.39
C ASP A 354 7.97 11.62 -14.87
N HIS A 355 6.83 11.67 -14.19
CA HIS A 355 6.13 10.53 -13.59
C HIS A 355 6.99 9.72 -12.59
N LYS A 356 8.08 10.29 -12.08
CA LYS A 356 9.00 9.64 -11.12
C LYS A 356 8.78 10.09 -9.68
N SER A 357 8.15 11.25 -9.50
CA SER A 357 7.89 11.84 -8.20
C SER A 357 6.61 12.66 -8.22
N PHE A 358 6.22 13.18 -7.07
CA PHE A 358 5.00 13.97 -6.91
C PHE A 358 5.19 15.06 -5.85
N TRP A 359 4.21 15.95 -5.75
CA TRP A 359 4.08 16.93 -4.69
C TRP A 359 2.65 16.94 -4.17
N TYR A 360 2.41 17.53 -3.01
CA TYR A 360 1.09 17.50 -2.39
C TYR A 360 0.29 18.77 -2.66
N SER A 361 -0.95 18.60 -3.09
CA SER A 361 -1.96 19.66 -3.12
C SER A 361 -3.15 19.23 -2.27
N SER A 362 -2.98 19.33 -0.95
CA SER A 362 -3.93 18.81 0.02
C SER A 362 -5.27 19.53 -0.02
N ARG A 363 -6.32 18.85 0.44
CA ARG A 363 -7.70 19.35 0.45
C ARG A 363 -8.37 19.02 1.78
N MET A 364 -9.24 19.91 2.22
CA MET A 364 -10.30 19.52 3.16
C MET A 364 -11.25 18.56 2.43
N LEU A 365 -11.46 17.38 2.99
CA LEU A 365 -12.36 16.38 2.41
C LEU A 365 -13.73 16.43 3.07
N ASP A 366 -13.76 16.64 4.38
CA ASP A 366 -15.02 16.79 5.11
C ASP A 366 -14.84 17.63 6.39
N GLN A 367 -15.95 18.11 6.95
CA GLN A 367 -15.99 18.87 8.19
C GLN A 367 -17.34 18.71 8.90
N GLY A 368 -17.35 18.76 10.23
CA GLY A 368 -18.58 18.65 11.02
C GLY A 368 -18.43 17.65 12.16
N ASP A 369 -19.34 16.69 12.21
CA ASP A 369 -19.24 15.52 13.09
C ASP A 369 -18.51 14.40 12.34
N LEU A 370 -17.24 14.19 12.70
CA LEU A 370 -16.40 13.13 12.14
C LEU A 370 -16.15 12.02 13.16
N SER A 371 -17.07 11.82 14.12
CA SER A 371 -16.92 10.84 15.22
C SER A 371 -16.78 9.39 14.73
N THR A 372 -17.32 9.06 13.56
CA THR A 372 -17.20 7.73 12.94
C THR A 372 -16.03 7.60 11.95
N TYR A 373 -15.23 8.66 11.78
CA TYR A 373 -14.08 8.71 10.87
C TYR A 373 -12.77 8.68 11.65
N TYR A 374 -11.68 8.38 10.94
CA TYR A 374 -10.36 8.16 11.51
C TYR A 374 -9.31 8.99 10.76
N GLY A 375 -8.12 9.12 11.34
CA GLY A 375 -6.99 9.78 10.69
C GLY A 375 -5.71 8.98 10.93
N TYR A 376 -4.83 8.93 9.92
CA TYR A 376 -3.44 8.47 10.12
C TYR A 376 -2.77 9.30 11.21
N GLU A 377 -2.98 10.62 11.16
CA GLU A 377 -2.68 11.54 12.25
C GLU A 377 -3.97 12.15 12.79
N THR A 378 -4.15 12.15 14.12
CA THR A 378 -5.30 12.79 14.78
C THR A 378 -4.83 13.74 15.87
N LEU A 379 -5.31 14.99 15.81
CA LEU A 379 -5.08 16.00 16.85
C LEU A 379 -6.39 16.34 17.56
N ASP A 380 -6.44 16.13 18.88
CA ASP A 380 -7.47 16.73 19.73
C ASP A 380 -7.19 18.23 19.89
N ALA A 381 -8.00 19.04 19.23
CA ALA A 381 -7.95 20.49 19.24
C ALA A 381 -9.00 21.10 20.17
N SER A 382 -9.50 20.35 21.16
CA SER A 382 -10.38 20.86 22.21
C SER A 382 -9.74 22.04 22.95
N GLY A 383 -10.46 23.16 22.97
CA GLY A 383 -10.02 24.42 23.56
C GLY A 383 -9.05 25.24 22.70
N TYR A 384 -8.72 24.78 21.49
CA TYR A 384 -8.03 25.61 20.49
C TYR A 384 -9.06 26.36 19.63
N THR A 385 -8.68 27.55 19.18
CA THR A 385 -9.41 28.34 18.20
C THR A 385 -8.65 28.35 16.88
N ILE A 386 -9.37 28.07 15.78
CA ILE A 386 -8.83 28.17 14.43
C ILE A 386 -8.60 29.65 14.07
N LYS A 387 -7.41 29.95 13.58
CA LYS A 387 -7.00 31.29 13.12
C LYS A 387 -6.58 31.28 11.67
N GLN A 388 -6.96 32.34 10.96
CA GLN A 388 -6.57 32.56 9.58
C GLN A 388 -5.05 32.71 9.46
N ALA A 389 -4.48 32.05 8.46
CA ALA A 389 -3.10 32.26 8.07
C ALA A 389 -2.92 33.59 7.32
N LYS A 390 -1.92 34.37 7.73
CA LYS A 390 -1.64 35.71 7.17
C LYS A 390 -0.46 35.67 6.22
N ALA A 391 -0.34 36.72 5.40
CA ALA A 391 0.88 36.99 4.64
C ALA A 391 1.94 37.65 5.52
N TYR A 392 3.18 37.18 5.42
CA TYR A 392 4.34 37.82 6.00
C TYR A 392 4.43 39.28 5.50
N PRO A 393 4.69 40.27 6.38
CA PRO A 393 4.53 41.68 6.04
C PRO A 393 5.53 42.18 5.00
N LYS A 394 6.73 41.58 4.93
CA LYS A 394 7.77 41.96 3.97
C LYS A 394 7.66 41.14 2.69
N THR A 395 7.66 41.80 1.53
CA THR A 395 7.86 41.15 0.24
C THR A 395 9.34 40.81 0.07
N LEU A 396 9.62 39.57 -0.30
CA LEU A 396 10.97 39.07 -0.58
C LEU A 396 11.21 38.99 -2.09
N ASN A 397 12.48 39.01 -2.50
CA ASN A 397 12.83 39.07 -3.93
C ASN A 397 13.24 37.73 -4.55
N SER A 398 13.50 36.72 -3.72
CA SER A 398 14.02 35.44 -4.19
C SER A 398 13.71 34.30 -3.24
N PHE A 399 13.85 33.07 -3.74
CA PHE A 399 13.77 31.85 -2.92
C PHE A 399 14.89 31.79 -1.87
N GLU A 400 16.07 32.35 -2.14
CA GLU A 400 17.17 32.37 -1.16
C GLU A 400 16.82 33.27 0.05
N GLU A 401 16.16 34.41 -0.19
CA GLU A 401 15.64 35.23 0.91
C GLU A 401 14.58 34.49 1.73
N VAL A 402 13.71 33.71 1.08
CA VAL A 402 12.71 32.88 1.77
C VAL A 402 13.38 31.80 2.61
N LYS A 403 14.35 31.09 2.02
CA LYS A 403 15.11 30.02 2.67
C LYS A 403 15.86 30.50 3.90
N ALA A 404 16.31 31.75 3.90
CA ALA A 404 17.03 32.36 5.02
C ALA A 404 16.13 32.74 6.22
N LEU A 405 14.81 32.64 6.09
CA LEU A 405 13.90 32.92 7.20
C LEU A 405 13.93 31.81 8.25
N ASN A 406 13.72 32.21 9.51
CA ASN A 406 13.36 31.26 10.56
C ASN A 406 11.87 30.91 10.44
N PHE A 407 11.55 29.81 9.74
CA PHE A 407 10.16 29.39 9.53
C PHE A 407 9.38 29.14 10.83
N LYS A 408 10.04 28.71 11.91
CA LYS A 408 9.38 28.53 13.21
C LYS A 408 8.85 29.86 13.75
N ASP A 409 9.65 30.92 13.67
CA ASP A 409 9.24 32.26 14.11
C ASP A 409 8.17 32.85 13.19
N VAL A 410 8.28 32.60 11.88
CA VAL A 410 7.27 33.01 10.89
C VAL A 410 5.91 32.38 11.20
N LEU A 411 5.87 31.06 11.42
CA LEU A 411 4.65 30.32 11.73
C LEU A 411 4.08 30.69 13.11
N LYS A 412 4.92 30.86 14.14
CA LYS A 412 4.48 31.31 15.49
C LYS A 412 3.80 32.67 15.48
N GLN A 413 4.12 33.51 14.50
CA GLN A 413 3.47 34.81 14.30
C GLN A 413 2.19 34.71 13.44
N GLY A 414 1.79 33.52 13.01
CA GLY A 414 0.58 33.26 12.22
C GLY A 414 0.74 33.54 10.72
N TYR A 415 1.98 33.55 10.21
CA TYR A 415 2.24 33.77 8.78
C TYR A 415 2.40 32.43 8.06
N GLY A 416 1.41 32.07 7.23
CA GLY A 416 1.45 30.87 6.38
C GLY A 416 1.76 31.17 4.90
N TYR A 417 1.84 32.45 4.54
CA TYR A 417 2.10 32.91 3.17
C TYR A 417 3.28 33.88 3.13
N ILE A 418 4.12 33.79 2.10
CA ILE A 418 5.21 34.73 1.85
C ILE A 418 5.06 35.32 0.46
N ARG A 419 5.17 36.64 0.37
CA ARG A 419 5.03 37.38 -0.88
C ARG A 419 6.38 37.48 -1.60
N LEU A 420 6.40 37.15 -2.88
CA LEU A 420 7.56 37.23 -3.74
C LEU A 420 7.34 38.22 -4.90
N SER A 421 8.35 39.03 -5.19
CA SER A 421 8.38 39.90 -6.37
C SER A 421 8.76 39.16 -7.66
N SER A 422 9.51 38.06 -7.52
CA SER A 422 9.95 37.23 -8.63
C SER A 422 9.89 35.74 -8.28
N PHE A 423 9.36 34.93 -9.21
CA PHE A 423 9.31 33.48 -9.10
C PHE A 423 10.28 32.84 -10.09
N PRO A 424 11.05 31.82 -9.69
CA PRO A 424 11.75 31.00 -10.65
C PRO A 424 10.71 30.22 -11.46
N SER A 425 10.81 30.31 -12.79
CA SER A 425 9.79 29.81 -13.73
C SER A 425 9.48 28.31 -13.57
N LYS A 426 10.46 27.53 -13.10
CA LYS A 426 10.41 26.06 -13.02
C LYS A 426 9.69 25.50 -11.78
N HIS A 427 9.45 26.31 -10.74
CA HIS A 427 8.76 25.80 -9.54
C HIS A 427 7.24 25.92 -9.67
N ILE A 428 6.57 24.78 -9.52
CA ILE A 428 5.10 24.66 -9.51
C ILE A 428 4.52 24.60 -8.09
N ASN A 429 5.36 24.35 -7.08
CA ASN A 429 5.03 24.34 -5.66
C ASN A 429 6.17 24.96 -4.83
N SER A 430 5.88 25.28 -3.57
CA SER A 430 6.82 25.87 -2.62
C SER A 430 7.59 24.76 -1.90
N PRO A 431 8.93 24.71 -1.96
CA PRO A 431 9.73 23.73 -1.21
C PRO A 431 9.87 24.11 0.28
N PHE A 432 9.14 25.12 0.74
CA PHE A 432 9.20 25.67 2.09
C PHE A 432 7.92 25.33 2.86
N PRO A 433 7.93 25.35 4.21
CA PRO A 433 6.76 25.05 5.05
C PRO A 433 5.76 26.22 5.10
N VAL A 434 5.56 26.90 3.98
CA VAL A 434 4.70 28.07 3.76
C VAL A 434 4.31 28.14 2.29
N HIS A 435 3.20 28.81 2.01
CA HIS A 435 2.80 29.14 0.65
C HIS A 435 3.57 30.33 0.11
N LEU A 436 3.83 30.35 -1.19
CA LEU A 436 4.40 31.51 -1.87
C LEU A 436 3.32 32.18 -2.70
N ILE A 437 3.23 33.51 -2.61
CA ILE A 437 2.19 34.30 -3.25
C ILE A 437 2.79 35.45 -4.08
N GLY A 438 2.18 35.75 -5.22
CA GLY A 438 2.57 36.88 -6.06
C GLY A 438 2.30 38.23 -5.40
N GLU A 439 2.96 39.29 -5.88
CA GLU A 439 2.85 40.63 -5.28
C GLU A 439 1.41 41.11 -5.14
N LYS A 440 0.58 40.82 -6.15
CA LYS A 440 -0.81 41.25 -6.24
C LYS A 440 -1.79 40.23 -5.68
N TYR A 441 -1.32 39.04 -5.30
CA TYR A 441 -2.18 38.00 -4.76
C TYR A 441 -2.70 38.40 -3.37
N LYS A 442 -4.02 38.33 -3.20
CA LYS A 442 -4.69 38.57 -1.93
C LYS A 442 -4.98 37.25 -1.26
N VAL A 443 -4.47 37.06 -0.04
CA VAL A 443 -4.81 35.90 0.77
C VAL A 443 -6.32 35.91 1.03
N PRO A 444 -7.07 34.88 0.63
CA PRO A 444 -8.51 34.83 0.84
C PRO A 444 -8.84 34.79 2.34
N GLU A 445 -10.04 35.23 2.70
CA GLU A 445 -10.58 34.99 4.04
C GLU A 445 -10.65 33.49 4.32
N LEU A 446 -10.47 33.11 5.59
CA LEU A 446 -10.46 31.71 5.98
C LEU A 446 -11.81 31.03 5.65
N ASN A 447 -11.75 30.03 4.80
CA ASN A 447 -12.87 29.16 4.45
C ASN A 447 -12.45 27.69 4.63
N LEU A 448 -13.18 26.94 5.45
CA LEU A 448 -12.88 25.54 5.77
C LEU A 448 -13.71 24.53 4.95
N MET A 449 -14.45 24.99 3.93
CA MET A 449 -15.27 24.10 3.11
C MET A 449 -14.47 22.97 2.41
N PRO A 450 -15.11 21.82 2.16
CA PRO A 450 -14.53 20.75 1.34
C PRO A 450 -14.01 21.27 -0.01
N GLY A 451 -12.87 20.74 -0.45
CA GLY A 451 -12.19 21.13 -1.68
C GLY A 451 -11.26 22.34 -1.57
N ILE A 452 -11.17 22.99 -0.40
CA ILE A 452 -10.22 24.09 -0.17
C ILE A 452 -8.88 23.53 0.36
N ASN A 453 -7.77 24.20 0.02
CA ASN A 453 -6.46 23.86 0.59
C ASN A 453 -6.44 24.20 2.09
N PRO A 454 -6.17 23.22 2.97
CA PRO A 454 -6.22 23.44 4.41
C PRO A 454 -4.93 24.14 4.88
N THR A 455 -5.04 25.43 5.15
CA THR A 455 -3.96 26.23 5.74
C THR A 455 -4.50 27.22 6.78
N PHE A 456 -4.18 26.95 8.05
CA PHE A 456 -4.65 27.73 9.20
C PHE A 456 -3.80 27.44 10.45
N PHE A 457 -4.09 28.11 11.56
CA PHE A 457 -3.38 27.96 12.82
C PHE A 457 -4.34 27.58 13.95
N LEU A 458 -3.84 26.86 14.95
CA LEU A 458 -4.56 26.57 16.19
C LEU A 458 -3.97 27.37 17.34
N GLU A 459 -4.78 28.23 17.92
CA GLU A 459 -4.41 29.12 19.02
C GLU A 459 -5.11 28.70 20.31
N LYS A 460 -4.36 28.62 21.41
CA LYS A 460 -4.88 28.40 22.76
C LYS A 460 -4.31 29.44 23.70
N ALA A 461 -5.19 30.07 24.49
CA ALA A 461 -4.82 31.15 25.41
C ALA A 461 -3.97 32.28 24.77
N GLY A 462 -4.26 32.64 23.51
CA GLY A 462 -3.54 33.69 22.78
C GLY A 462 -2.18 33.25 22.19
N VAL A 463 -1.79 31.99 22.35
CA VAL A 463 -0.55 31.43 21.80
C VAL A 463 -0.87 30.47 20.66
N ILE A 464 -0.22 30.68 19.51
CA ILE A 464 -0.29 29.72 18.39
C ILE A 464 0.65 28.55 18.70
N GLU A 465 0.07 27.36 18.84
CA GLU A 465 0.83 26.15 19.18
C GLU A 465 0.95 25.17 18.02
N TYR A 466 -0.02 25.17 17.09
CA TYR A 466 0.02 24.36 15.89
C TYR A 466 -0.24 25.19 14.64
N ALA A 467 0.39 24.78 13.55
CA ALA A 467 0.07 25.23 12.21
C ALA A 467 -0.39 24.02 11.38
N ILE A 468 -1.38 24.24 10.51
CA ILE A 468 -1.72 23.34 9.43
C ILE A 468 -1.31 24.07 8.16
N ILE A 469 -0.34 23.54 7.43
CA ILE A 469 0.14 24.14 6.17
C ILE A 469 0.01 23.09 5.07
N ASN A 470 -0.79 23.38 4.05
CA ASN A 470 -1.07 22.42 2.98
C ASN A 470 -1.51 21.05 3.55
N GLY A 471 -2.33 21.03 4.60
CA GLY A 471 -2.83 19.80 5.22
C GLY A 471 -1.83 18.98 6.04
N PHE A 472 -0.62 19.50 6.25
CA PHE A 472 0.37 18.91 7.15
C PHE A 472 0.32 19.59 8.51
N LEU A 473 0.30 18.79 9.58
CA LEU A 473 0.36 19.31 10.95
C LEU A 473 1.80 19.71 11.31
N VAL A 474 1.93 20.84 11.97
CA VAL A 474 3.20 21.33 12.52
C VAL A 474 3.00 21.66 13.98
N ASN A 475 3.69 20.94 14.87
CA ASN A 475 3.77 21.27 16.29
C ASN A 475 4.85 22.35 16.52
N LEU A 476 4.45 23.59 16.81
CA LEU A 476 5.38 24.72 16.95
C LEU A 476 6.15 24.72 18.28
N LYS A 477 5.84 23.78 19.18
CA LYS A 477 6.66 23.52 20.37
C LYS A 477 7.92 22.73 20.01
N GLU A 478 7.84 21.85 19.01
CA GLU A 478 8.95 21.04 18.52
C GLU A 478 9.90 21.85 17.62
N ASN A 479 11.12 21.35 17.44
CA ASN A 479 12.14 22.03 16.64
C ASN A 479 12.07 21.66 15.15
N THR A 480 11.50 20.50 14.85
CA THR A 480 11.35 19.96 13.50
C THR A 480 10.06 20.46 12.87
N ILE A 481 10.14 20.91 11.62
CA ILE A 481 8.98 21.26 10.81
C ILE A 481 9.00 20.32 9.60
N ASN A 482 8.03 19.41 9.54
CA ASN A 482 7.90 18.46 8.44
C ASN A 482 6.72 18.84 7.54
N VAL A 483 6.98 19.69 6.56
CA VAL A 483 6.01 20.04 5.51
C VAL A 483 6.71 19.83 4.17
N PRO A 484 6.36 18.79 3.40
CA PRO A 484 7.07 18.45 2.16
C PRO A 484 7.04 19.59 1.14
N ASN A 485 5.91 20.29 1.05
CA ASN A 485 5.76 21.45 0.20
C ASN A 485 4.57 22.33 0.63
N GLY A 486 4.65 23.62 0.31
CA GLY A 486 3.50 24.51 0.21
C GLY A 486 3.03 24.69 -1.24
N MET A 487 1.91 25.40 -1.42
CA MET A 487 1.41 25.87 -2.71
C MET A 487 2.14 27.14 -3.22
N ILE A 488 2.14 27.34 -4.55
CA ILE A 488 2.46 28.62 -5.20
C ILE A 488 1.18 29.21 -5.79
N PHE A 489 0.88 30.45 -5.47
CA PHE A 489 -0.21 31.22 -6.07
C PHE A 489 0.36 32.49 -6.74
N ARG A 490 0.31 32.58 -8.07
CA ARG A 490 0.95 33.67 -8.82
C ARG A 490 0.05 34.88 -8.98
#